data_AF-A0A356NU00-F1
#
_entry.id   AF-A0A356NU00-F1
#
_cell.length_a   1.000
_cell.length_b   1.000
_cell.length_c   1.000
_cell.angle_alpha   90.00
_cell.angle_beta   90.00
_cell.angle_gamma   90.00
#
_symmetry.space_group_name_H-M   'P 1'
#
loop_
_entity.id
_entity.type
_entity.pdbx_description
1 polymer ?
#
loop_
_entity_poly.entity_id
_entity_poly.type
_entity_poly.pdbx_seq_one_letter_code
_entity_poly.pdbx_strand_id
1 'polypeptide(L)'
;MGNDTKSDNRLIEDRIFEKTGMLIEALPFMRRYSDQTLVIKFGGHAMGEADYVNAFAADIALLDQVGARPVVVHGGGPQIGEMLKKLEIESNFIDG
;
A
#
# COMPACT_ATOMS: atom_id res chain seq x y z
N MET A 1 36.54 -20.41 12.25
CA MET A 1 36.16 -19.29 11.36
C MET A 1 35.67 -19.72 9.97
N GLY A 2 35.32 -21.00 9.72
CA GLY A 2 34.90 -21.47 8.38
C GLY A 2 33.48 -22.04 8.29
N ASN A 3 32.66 -21.95 9.35
CA ASN A 3 31.31 -22.53 9.40
C ASN A 3 30.20 -21.50 9.17
N ASP A 4 30.43 -20.23 9.53
CA ASP A 4 29.40 -19.18 9.48
C ASP A 4 29.07 -18.74 8.04
N THR A 5 30.04 -18.78 7.12
CA THR A 5 29.85 -18.34 5.73
C THR A 5 28.98 -19.29 4.90
N LYS A 6 28.99 -20.61 5.21
CA LYS A 6 28.16 -21.60 4.51
C LYS A 6 26.71 -21.56 4.95
N SER A 7 26.44 -21.29 6.23
CA SER A 7 25.09 -21.09 6.74
C SER A 7 24.47 -19.81 6.19
N ASP A 8 25.22 -18.72 6.12
CA ASP A 8 24.72 -17.46 5.56
C ASP A 8 24.37 -17.58 4.07
N ASN A 9 25.16 -18.30 3.28
CA ASN A 9 24.88 -18.50 1.87
C ASN A 9 23.59 -19.32 1.64
N ARG A 10 23.37 -20.34 2.48
CA ARG A 10 22.13 -21.14 2.43
C ARG A 10 20.90 -20.31 2.82
N LEU A 11 21.01 -19.47 3.85
CA LEU A 11 19.95 -18.54 4.26
C LEU A 11 19.63 -17.49 3.18
N ILE A 12 20.59 -17.13 2.33
CA ILE A 12 20.37 -16.25 1.18
C ILE A 12 19.66 -17.02 0.06
N GLU A 13 20.11 -18.23 -0.26
CA GLU A 13 19.48 -19.10 -1.26
C GLU A 13 18.01 -19.36 -0.92
N ASP A 14 17.71 -19.74 0.33
CA ASP A 14 16.35 -20.00 0.79
C ASP A 14 15.46 -18.75 0.61
N ARG A 15 15.95 -17.56 0.98
CA ARG A 15 15.23 -16.29 0.77
C ARG A 15 14.99 -15.96 -0.71
N ILE A 16 15.95 -16.27 -1.58
CA ILE A 16 15.80 -16.07 -3.03
C ILE A 16 14.70 -16.98 -3.57
N PHE A 17 14.70 -18.26 -3.16
CA PHE A 17 13.67 -19.22 -3.57
C PHE A 17 12.27 -18.80 -3.09
N GLU A 18 12.14 -18.38 -1.83
CA GLU A 18 10.87 -17.87 -1.29
C GLU A 18 10.35 -16.66 -2.07
N LYS A 19 11.21 -15.65 -2.31
CA LYS A 19 10.83 -14.47 -3.10
C LYS A 19 10.46 -14.81 -4.54
N THR A 20 11.19 -15.74 -5.15
CA THR A 20 10.90 -16.19 -6.51
C THR A 20 9.55 -16.89 -6.59
N GLY A 21 9.23 -17.75 -5.63
CA GLY A 21 7.93 -18.42 -5.52
C GLY A 21 6.79 -17.40 -5.40
N MET A 22 6.94 -16.42 -4.50
CA MET A 22 5.96 -15.35 -4.33
C MET A 22 5.73 -14.55 -5.62
N LEU A 23 6.80 -14.22 -6.36
CA LEU A 23 6.67 -13.51 -7.64
C LEU A 23 5.93 -14.36 -8.68
N ILE A 24 6.23 -15.66 -8.78
CA ILE A 24 5.56 -16.58 -9.71
C ILE A 24 4.06 -16.67 -9.41
N GLU A 25 3.68 -16.75 -8.14
CA GLU A 25 2.27 -16.76 -7.71
C GLU A 25 1.56 -15.44 -8.00
N ALA A 26 2.28 -14.31 -7.98
CA ALA A 26 1.74 -12.99 -8.29
C ALA A 26 1.56 -12.74 -9.80
N LEU A 27 2.34 -13.40 -10.68
CA LEU A 27 2.34 -13.16 -12.13
C LEU A 27 0.94 -13.24 -12.78
N PRO A 28 0.06 -14.21 -12.47
CA PRO A 28 -1.29 -14.26 -13.03
C PRO A 28 -2.11 -13.01 -12.69
N PHE A 29 -1.96 -12.47 -11.48
CA PHE A 29 -2.68 -11.27 -11.06
C PHE A 29 -2.14 -10.03 -11.77
N MET A 30 -0.82 -9.89 -11.87
CA MET A 30 -0.19 -8.79 -12.62
C MET A 30 -0.71 -8.77 -14.06
N ARG A 31 -0.73 -9.92 -14.74
CA ARG A 31 -1.26 -10.02 -16.12
C ARG A 31 -2.76 -9.72 -16.21
N ARG A 32 -3.54 -10.19 -15.24
CA ARG A 32 -5.00 -9.96 -15.20
C ARG A 32 -5.34 -8.47 -15.08
N TYR A 33 -4.54 -7.72 -14.32
CA TYR A 33 -4.81 -6.31 -14.03
C TYR A 33 -3.97 -5.33 -14.84
N SER A 34 -3.08 -5.82 -15.72
CA SER A 34 -2.39 -5.00 -16.72
C SER A 34 -3.41 -4.25 -17.57
N ASP A 35 -3.14 -2.97 -17.79
CA ASP A 35 -3.98 -1.97 -18.46
C ASP A 35 -5.38 -1.80 -17.85
N GLN A 36 -5.68 -2.41 -16.70
CA GLN A 36 -6.97 -2.22 -16.03
C GLN A 36 -6.93 -0.98 -15.15
N THR A 37 -8.05 -0.26 -15.11
CA THR A 37 -8.23 0.85 -14.17
C THR A 37 -8.65 0.29 -12.81
N LEU A 38 -7.85 0.58 -11.78
CA LEU A 38 -8.13 0.15 -10.40
C LEU A 38 -8.53 1.36 -9.57
N VAL A 39 -9.81 1.48 -9.24
CA VAL A 39 -10.29 2.55 -8.35
C VAL A 39 -10.11 2.11 -6.89
N ILE A 40 -9.24 2.80 -6.17
CA ILE A 40 -8.83 2.44 -4.81
C ILE A 40 -9.27 3.54 -3.85
N LYS A 41 -10.16 3.20 -2.92
CA LYS A 41 -10.60 4.13 -1.87
C LYS A 41 -9.60 4.09 -0.71
N PHE A 42 -8.87 5.18 -0.51
CA PHE A 42 -7.98 5.38 0.63
C PHE A 42 -8.70 6.17 1.72
N GLY A 43 -8.89 5.56 2.89
CA GLY A 43 -9.64 6.17 4.00
C GLY A 43 -8.94 7.41 4.55
N GLY A 44 -9.68 8.50 4.79
CA GLY A 44 -9.10 9.75 5.32
C GLY A 44 -8.48 9.59 6.72
N HIS A 45 -8.95 8.63 7.52
CA HIS A 45 -8.34 8.27 8.81
C HIS A 45 -6.93 7.68 8.66
N ALA A 46 -6.67 6.93 7.59
CA ALA A 46 -5.35 6.37 7.31
C ALA A 46 -4.33 7.43 6.85
N MET A 47 -4.78 8.65 6.53
CA MET A 47 -3.91 9.77 6.13
C MET A 47 -3.23 10.49 7.31
N GLY A 48 -3.60 10.16 8.55
CA GLY A 48 -3.05 10.81 9.73
C GLY A 48 -1.62 10.39 10.09
N GLU A 49 -1.20 9.19 9.68
CA GLU A 49 0.12 8.64 9.99
C GLU A 49 0.99 8.54 8.73
N ALA A 50 2.15 9.20 8.76
CA ALA A 50 3.03 9.31 7.60
C ALA A 50 3.51 7.95 7.07
N ASP A 51 3.76 6.99 7.95
CA ASP A 51 4.25 5.67 7.57
C ASP A 51 3.20 4.88 6.77
N TYR A 52 1.92 4.99 7.13
CA TYR A 52 0.84 4.37 6.35
C TYR A 52 0.66 5.02 4.97
N VAL A 53 0.78 6.35 4.90
CA VAL A 53 0.71 7.06 3.62
C VAL A 53 1.86 6.65 2.71
N ASN A 54 3.07 6.52 3.25
CA ASN A 54 4.26 6.11 2.50
C ASN A 54 4.14 4.66 2.00
N ALA A 55 3.69 3.74 2.86
CA ALA A 55 3.46 2.35 2.47
C ALA A 55 2.40 2.26 1.37
N PHE A 56 1.27 2.95 1.54
CA PHE A 56 0.21 2.99 0.53
C PHE A 56 0.72 3.58 -0.81
N ALA A 57 1.48 4.67 -0.77
CA ALA A 57 2.05 5.26 -1.97
C ALA A 57 3.02 4.31 -2.69
N ALA A 58 3.82 3.53 -1.95
CA ALA A 58 4.68 2.52 -2.52
C ALA A 58 3.89 1.40 -3.23
N ASP A 59 2.77 0.96 -2.65
CA ASP A 59 1.88 -0.02 -3.26
C ASP A 59 1.21 0.51 -4.55
N ILE A 60 0.77 1.77 -4.55
CA ILE A 60 0.21 2.42 -5.73
C ILE A 60 1.27 2.53 -6.84
N ALA A 61 2.50 2.92 -6.49
CA ALA A 61 3.60 2.97 -7.45
C ALA A 61 3.94 1.59 -8.01
N LEU A 62 3.90 0.54 -7.18
CA LEU A 62 4.09 -0.84 -7.64
C LEU A 62 3.01 -1.25 -8.63
N LEU A 63 1.73 -0.96 -8.35
CA LEU A 63 0.61 -1.26 -9.25
C LEU A 63 0.77 -0.59 -10.62
N ASP A 64 1.20 0.68 -10.65
CA ASP A 64 1.51 1.39 -11.90
C ASP A 64 2.68 0.75 -12.65
N GLN A 65 3.77 0.42 -11.95
CA GLN A 65 4.96 -0.24 -12.53
C GLN A 65 4.66 -1.60 -13.15
N VAL A 66 3.68 -2.34 -12.62
CA VAL A 66 3.29 -3.66 -13.13
C VAL A 66 2.18 -3.59 -14.19
N GLY A 67 1.85 -2.38 -14.64
CA GLY A 67 0.98 -2.13 -15.79
C GLY A 67 -0.48 -1.81 -15.44
N ALA A 68 -0.88 -1.80 -14.17
CA ALA A 68 -2.22 -1.34 -13.81
C ALA A 68 -2.31 0.19 -13.87
N ARG A 69 -3.54 0.73 -13.91
CA ARG A 69 -3.80 2.17 -13.92
C ARG A 69 -4.56 2.56 -12.65
N PRO A 70 -3.87 2.73 -11.51
CA PRO A 70 -4.52 3.03 -10.24
C PRO A 70 -5.12 4.44 -10.24
N VAL A 71 -6.34 4.56 -9.71
CA VAL A 71 -7.03 5.82 -9.45
C VAL A 71 -7.35 5.86 -7.96
N VAL A 72 -6.68 6.73 -7.22
CA VAL A 72 -6.88 6.87 -5.78
C VAL A 72 -8.00 7.87 -5.52
N VAL A 73 -9.02 7.44 -4.78
CA VAL A 73 -10.04 8.31 -4.21
C VAL A 73 -9.78 8.38 -2.71
N HIS A 74 -9.72 9.57 -2.12
CA HIS A 74 -9.54 9.69 -0.67
C HIS A 74 -10.65 10.47 0.02
N GLY A 75 -10.75 10.31 1.34
CA GLY A 75 -11.58 11.17 2.19
C GLY A 75 -10.71 12.24 2.87
N GLY A 76 -11.32 13.01 3.76
CA GLY A 76 -10.60 13.99 4.59
C GLY A 76 -11.25 14.19 5.96
N GLY A 77 -12.00 13.20 6.45
CA GLY A 77 -12.82 13.31 7.67
C GLY A 77 -12.07 13.91 8.87
N PRO A 78 -10.90 13.35 9.26
CA PRO A 78 -10.11 13.91 10.36
C PRO A 78 -9.68 15.37 10.12
N GLN A 79 -9.16 15.70 8.92
CA GLN A 79 -8.68 17.05 8.60
C GLN A 79 -9.84 18.06 8.56
N ILE A 80 -11.00 17.64 8.07
CA ILE A 80 -12.24 18.44 8.09
C ILE A 80 -12.67 18.67 9.55
N GLY A 81 -12.73 17.61 10.37
CA GLY A 81 -13.11 17.70 11.78
C GLY A 81 -12.19 18.60 12.60
N GLU A 82 -10.88 18.51 12.38
CA GLU A 82 -9.89 19.41 12.99
C GLU A 82 -10.13 20.86 12.60
N MET A 83 -10.44 21.12 11.33
CA MET A 83 -10.71 22.48 10.86
C MET A 83 -12.01 23.04 11.43
N LEU A 84 -13.09 22.25 11.44
CA LEU A 84 -14.37 22.65 12.01
C LEU A 84 -14.24 22.97 13.50
N LYS A 85 -13.49 22.16 14.25
CA LYS A 85 -13.18 22.42 15.65
C LYS A 85 -12.43 23.74 15.84
N LYS A 86 -11.45 24.06 14.99
CA LYS A 86 -10.71 25.35 15.03
C LYS A 86 -11.62 26.55 14.74
N LEU A 87 -12.68 26.35 13.97
CA LEU A 87 -13.66 27.39 13.63
C LEU A 87 -14.87 27.43 14.56
N GLU A 88 -14.90 26.58 15.58
CA GLU A 88 -16.04 26.43 16.51
C GLU A 88 -17.36 26.11 15.78
N ILE A 89 -17.28 25.37 14.67
CA ILE A 89 -18.44 24.91 13.90
C ILE A 89 -18.82 23.50 14.36
N GLU A 90 -20.05 23.33 14.83
CA GLU A 90 -20.57 22.00 15.14
C GLU A 90 -20.81 21.17 13.87
N SER A 91 -20.25 19.96 13.84
CA SER A 91 -20.49 18.99 12.77
C SER A 91 -21.65 18.08 13.12
N ASN A 92 -22.64 17.98 12.22
CA ASN A 92 -23.73 17.00 12.32
C ASN A 92 -23.53 15.89 11.28
N PHE A 93 -23.67 14.65 11.72
CA PHE A 93 -23.66 13.47 10.85
C PHE A 93 -25.07 12.89 10.82
N ILE A 94 -25.63 12.71 9.62
CA ILE A 94 -26.95 12.10 9.41
C ILE A 94 -26.71 10.86 8.55
N ASP A 95 -26.98 9.69 9.11
CA ASP A 95 -26.77 8.38 8.48
C ASP A 95 -25.32 8.06 8.02
N GLY A 96 -24.33 8.78 8.56
CA GLY A 96 -22.90 8.53 8.34
C GLY A 96 -22.18 9.60 7.54
#